data_AF-A0AB38TK99-F1
#
_entry.id   AF-A0AB38TK99-F1
#
_cell.length_a   1.000
_cell.length_b   1.000
_cell.length_c   1.000
_cell.angle_alpha   90.00
_cell.angle_beta   90.00
_cell.angle_gamma   90.00
#
_symmetry.space_group_name_H-M   'P 1'
#
loop_
_entity.id
_entity.type
_entity.pdbx_description
1 polymer ?
#
loop_
_entity_poly.entity_id
_entity_poly.type
_entity_poly.pdbx_seq_one_letter_code
_entity_poly.pdbx_strand_id
1 'polypeptide(L)' 'MTIVELAFDLLAKKLAARTGISSEEASDLVATMGADWSSLVRAARVMKKYSGVA' A
#
# COMPACT_ATOMS: atom_id res chain seq x y z
N MET A 1 -15.43 -7.13 10.77
CA MET A 1 -14.83 -5.83 10.46
C MET A 1 -14.63 -5.04 11.73
N THR A 2 -13.40 -5.02 12.23
CA THR A 2 -12.97 -4.18 13.35
C THR A 2 -12.59 -2.79 12.86
N ILE A 3 -12.46 -1.83 13.78
CA ILE A 3 -12.01 -0.48 13.43
C ILE A 3 -10.57 -0.45 12.87
N VAL A 4 -9.75 -1.42 13.28
CA VAL A 4 -8.37 -1.58 12.79
C VAL A 4 -8.36 -2.07 11.34
N GLU A 5 -9.20 -3.05 11.02
CA GLU A 5 -9.36 -3.53 9.63
C GLU A 5 -9.82 -2.39 8.72
N LEU A 6 -10.81 -1.58 9.16
CA LEU A 6 -11.28 -0.42 8.40
C LEU A 6 -10.17 0.62 8.18
N ALA A 7 -9.33 0.86 9.20
CA ALA A 7 -8.22 1.80 9.10
C ALA A 7 -7.16 1.32 8.11
N PHE A 8 -6.85 0.03 8.09
CA PHE A 8 -5.89 -0.56 7.15
C PHE A 8 -6.44 -0.51 5.72
N ASP A 9 -7.72 -0.77 5.55
CA ASP A 9 -8.41 -0.72 4.26
C ASP A 9 -8.39 0.71 3.67
N LEU A 10 -8.64 1.72 4.49
CA LEU A 10 -8.52 3.13 4.10
C LEU A 10 -7.08 3.54 3.77
N LEU A 11 -6.11 3.02 4.54
CA LEU A 11 -4.69 3.28 4.32
C LEU A 11 -4.22 2.69 3.00
N ALA A 12 -4.62 1.46 2.68
CA ALA A 12 -4.33 0.78 1.42
C ALA A 12 -4.92 1.54 0.23
N LYS A 13 -6.19 1.96 0.31
CA LYS A 13 -6.83 2.78 -0.74
C LYS A 13 -6.08 4.08 -0.99
N LYS A 14 -5.67 4.77 0.08
CA LYS A 14 -4.87 5.99 -0.02
C LYS A 14 -3.50 5.75 -0.64
N LEU A 15 -2.85 4.63 -0.30
CA LEU A 15 -1.54 4.24 -0.82
C LEU A 15 -1.60 3.94 -2.32
N ALA A 16 -2.57 3.14 -2.75
CA ALA A 16 -2.82 2.82 -4.15
C ALA A 16 -3.05 4.09 -4.97
N ALA A 17 -3.96 4.97 -4.52
CA ALA A 17 -4.24 6.24 -5.19
C ALA A 17 -3.00 7.16 -5.28
N ARG A 18 -2.13 7.15 -4.26
CA ARG A 18 -0.94 8.01 -4.22
C ARG A 18 0.20 7.52 -5.11
N THR A 19 0.32 6.21 -5.32
CA THR A 19 1.52 5.60 -5.92
C THR A 19 1.24 4.88 -7.25
N GLY A 20 -0.03 4.61 -7.55
CA GLY A 20 -0.45 3.96 -8.79
C GLY A 20 -0.17 2.45 -8.84
N ILE A 21 0.08 1.82 -7.69
CA ILE A 21 0.05 0.35 -7.54
C ILE A 21 -1.40 -0.14 -7.44
N SER A 22 -1.61 -1.43 -7.64
CA SER A 22 -2.94 -2.04 -7.51
C SER A 22 -3.43 -2.02 -6.05
N SER A 23 -4.76 -2.14 -5.88
CA SER A 23 -5.35 -2.20 -4.54
C SER A 23 -4.90 -3.43 -3.75
N GLU A 24 -4.61 -4.54 -4.43
CA GLU A 24 -4.11 -5.78 -3.81
C GLU A 24 -2.69 -5.58 -3.28
N GLU A 25 -1.77 -5.06 -4.11
CA GLU A 25 -0.40 -4.72 -3.68
C GLU A 25 -0.38 -3.73 -2.51
N ALA A 26 -1.28 -2.75 -2.51
CA ALA A 26 -1.39 -1.78 -1.43
C ALA A 26 -1.89 -2.41 -0.13
N SER A 27 -2.85 -3.33 -0.20
CA SER A 27 -3.35 -4.07 0.98
C SER A 27 -2.27 -4.98 1.55
N ASP A 28 -1.53 -5.71 0.71
CA ASP A 28 -0.43 -6.57 1.15
C ASP A 28 0.70 -5.78 1.82
N LEU A 29 1.04 -4.61 1.28
CA LEU A 29 2.01 -3.70 1.88
C LEU A 29 1.57 -3.24 3.28
N VAL A 30 0.31 -2.82 3.43
CA VAL A 30 -0.23 -2.38 4.72
C VAL A 30 -0.30 -3.54 5.72
N ALA A 31 -0.68 -4.74 5.28
CA ALA A 31 -0.70 -5.93 6.12
C ALA A 31 0.70 -6.33 6.59
N THR A 32 1.71 -6.21 5.72
CA THR A 32 3.10 -6.63 6.01
C THR A 32 3.86 -5.59 6.83
N MET A 33 3.69 -4.31 6.52
CA MET A 33 4.50 -3.21 7.08
C MET A 33 3.76 -2.42 8.17
N GLY A 34 2.46 -2.65 8.35
CA GLY A 34 1.62 -1.89 9.26
C GLY A 34 1.30 -0.49 8.73
N ALA A 35 1.27 0.51 9.63
CA ALA A 35 0.73 1.84 9.34
C ALA A 35 1.78 2.96 9.15
N ASP A 36 3.08 2.63 9.03
CA ASP A 36 4.10 3.66 8.79
C ASP A 36 4.02 4.19 7.34
N TRP A 37 3.38 5.35 7.19
CA TRP A 37 3.08 5.93 5.88
C TRP A 37 4.33 6.19 5.03
N SER A 38 5.43 6.65 5.64
CA SER A 38 6.66 6.96 4.90
C SER A 38 7.29 5.70 4.29
N SER A 39 7.33 4.60 5.05
CA SER A 39 7.86 3.32 4.57
C SER A 39 6.95 2.69 3.53
N LEU A 40 5.63 2.76 3.72
CA LEU A 40 4.65 2.30 2.74
C LEU A 40 4.81 3.01 1.38
N VAL A 41 4.91 4.34 1.39
CA VAL A 41 5.09 5.12 0.14
C VAL A 41 6.41 4.78 -0.55
N ARG A 42 7.49 4.57 0.21
CA ARG A 42 8.78 4.15 -0.37
C ARG A 42 8.69 2.78 -1.02
N ALA A 43 8.14 1.80 -0.31
CA ALA A 43 8.01 0.43 -0.80
C ALA A 43 7.09 0.36 -2.02
N ALA A 44 5.93 1.03 -1.98
CA ALA A 44 5.02 1.12 -3.11
C ALA A 44 5.65 1.75 -4.37
N ARG A 45 6.46 2.81 -4.20
CA ARG A 45 7.19 3.43 -5.33
C ARG A 45 8.24 2.50 -5.92
N VAL A 46 8.95 1.75 -5.07
CA VAL A 46 9.89 0.71 -5.50
C VAL A 46 9.14 -0.33 -6.31
N MET A 47 8.05 -0.91 -5.78
CA MET A 47 7.22 -1.88 -6.49
C MET A 47 6.75 -1.36 -7.85
N LYS A 48 6.19 -0.16 -7.92
CA LYS A 48 5.75 0.44 -9.18
C LYS A 48 6.87 0.55 -10.22
N LYS A 49 8.08 0.90 -9.77
CA LYS A 49 9.26 1.02 -10.63
C LYS A 49 9.69 -0.32 -11.21
N TYR A 50 9.60 -1.41 -10.45
CA TYR A 50 10.03 -2.74 -10.88
C TYR A 50 8.93 -3.56 -11.57
N SER A 51 7.65 -3.25 -11.33
CA SER A 51 6.50 -3.83 -12.03
C SER A 51 6.48 -3.48 -13.53
N GLY A 52 7.11 -2.37 -13.93
CA GLY A 52 7.27 -1.96 -15.34
C GLY A 52 8.54 -2.46 -16.03
N VAL A 53 9.34 -3.32 -15.38
CA VAL A 53 10.52 -3.96 -15.98
C VAL A 53 10.15 -5.41 -16.29
N ALA A 54 9.37 -5.58 -17.36
CA ALA A 54 9.09 -6.87 -18.00
C ALA A 54 9.19 -6.69 -19.51
#